data_AF-A0A5K1CY19-F1
#
_entry.id   AF-A0A5K1CY19-F1
#
_cell.length_a   1.000
_cell.length_b   1.000
_cell.length_c   1.000
_cell.angle_alpha   90.00
_cell.angle_beta   90.00
_cell.angle_gamma   90.00
#
_symmetry.space_group_name_H-M   'P 1'
#
loop_
_entity.id
_entity.type
_entity.pdbx_description
1 polymer ?
#
loop_
_entity_poly.entity_id
_entity_poly.type
_entity_poly.pdbx_seq_one_letter_code
_entity_poly.pdbx_strand_id
1 'polypeptide(L)'
;TIGAYWYLLAIEREDACWRLACSPQNCKIDYLYCGNQNLDGFAAWNKISQGIFNQKCSGGDGNDDFNFGIYSQALTSGIVSSRKFLSKYCYCLWWGLQNL
;
A
#
# COMPACT_ATOMS: atom_id res chain seq x y z
N THR A 1 16.48 13.16 2.05
CA THR A 1 16.91 11.74 2.12
C THR A 1 16.02 10.94 3.04
N ILE A 2 15.86 11.31 4.32
CA ILE A 2 15.03 10.56 5.31
C ILE A 2 13.57 10.36 4.86
N GLY A 3 12.88 11.42 4.44
CA GLY A 3 11.48 11.31 4.01
C GLY A 3 11.25 10.45 2.76
N ALA A 4 12.23 10.38 1.85
CA ALA A 4 12.15 9.52 0.67
C ALA A 4 12.34 8.04 1.04
N TYR A 5 13.27 7.73 1.94
CA TYR A 5 13.41 6.37 2.50
C TYR A 5 12.17 5.96 3.27
N TRP A 6 11.61 6.85 4.10
CA TRP A 6 10.38 6.58 4.82
C TRP A 6 9.21 6.26 3.87
N TYR A 7 9.06 7.01 2.78
CA TYR A 7 8.03 6.74 1.78
C TYR A 7 8.24 5.41 1.04
N LEU A 8 9.48 5.07 0.68
CA LEU A 8 9.79 3.79 0.06
C LEU A 8 9.46 2.62 1.01
N LEU A 9 9.87 2.72 2.27
CA LEU A 9 9.59 1.71 3.29
C LEU A 9 8.09 1.59 3.60
N ALA A 10 7.31 2.67 3.46
CA ALA A 10 5.85 2.62 3.55
C ALA A 10 5.24 1.77 2.43
N ILE A 11 5.73 1.93 1.19
CA ILE A 11 5.30 1.10 0.04
C ILE A 11 5.66 -0.37 0.27
N GLU A 12 6.90 -0.64 0.71
CA GLU A 12 7.34 -2.02 0.98
C GLU A 12 6.50 -2.68 2.09
N ARG A 13 6.07 -1.91 3.09
CA ARG A 13 5.18 -2.40 4.14
C ARG A 13 3.76 -2.67 3.64
N GLU A 14 3.25 -1.86 2.73
CA GLU A 14 1.96 -2.12 2.06
C GLU A 14 2.02 -3.39 1.20
N ASP A 15 3.08 -3.58 0.39
CA ASP A 15 3.30 -4.82 -0.38
C ASP A 15 3.39 -6.05 0.53
N ALA A 16 4.10 -5.94 1.66
CA ALA A 16 4.19 -7.02 2.64
C ALA A 16 2.81 -7.39 3.21
N CYS A 17 1.96 -6.40 3.50
CA CYS A 17 0.60 -6.65 3.96
C CYS A 17 -0.23 -7.36 2.88
N TRP A 18 -0.20 -6.86 1.65
CA TRP A 18 -0.93 -7.47 0.54
C TRP A 18 -0.52 -8.92 0.30
N ARG A 19 0.79 -9.23 0.36
CA ARG A 19 1.29 -10.61 0.24
C ARG A 19 0.78 -11.53 1.35
N LEU A 20 0.65 -11.04 2.58
CA LEU A 20 0.10 -11.81 3.70
C LEU A 20 -1.43 -11.98 3.59
N ALA A 21 -2.13 -10.94 3.14
CA ALA A 21 -3.59 -10.98 2.96
C ALA A 21 -4.01 -11.83 1.75
N CYS A 22 -3.17 -11.89 0.71
CA CYS A 22 -3.39 -12.63 -0.52
C CYS A 22 -3.10 -14.14 -0.34
N SER A 23 -4.11 -14.90 0.09
CA SER A 23 -4.03 -16.37 0.11
C SER A 23 -4.14 -16.97 -1.31
N PRO A 24 -3.39 -18.04 -1.65
CA PRO A 24 -3.42 -18.68 -2.98
C PRO A 24 -4.80 -19.09 -3.48
N GLN A 25 -5.74 -19.33 -2.56
CA GLN A 25 -7.10 -19.76 -2.88
C GLN A 25 -8.00 -18.59 -3.33
N ASN A 26 -7.72 -17.37 -2.86
CA ASN A 26 -8.60 -16.20 -3.04
C ASN A 26 -7.95 -15.06 -3.84
N CYS A 27 -6.65 -15.13 -4.10
CA CYS A 27 -5.89 -14.06 -4.72
C CYS A 27 -4.62 -14.59 -5.38
N LYS A 28 -4.19 -13.96 -6.48
CA LYS A 28 -2.95 -14.26 -7.20
C LYS A 28 -1.97 -13.10 -7.06
N ILE A 29 -0.81 -13.36 -6.44
CA ILE A 29 0.21 -12.33 -6.17
C ILE A 29 0.76 -11.71 -7.45
N ASP A 30 0.83 -12.45 -8.56
CA ASP A 30 1.34 -11.90 -9.83
C ASP A 30 0.54 -10.66 -10.27
N TYR A 31 -0.76 -10.65 -10.01
CA TYR A 31 -1.66 -9.54 -10.39
C TYR A 31 -1.48 -8.27 -9.55
N LEU A 32 -0.72 -8.33 -8.44
CA LEU A 32 -0.30 -7.13 -7.70
C LEU A 32 0.63 -6.23 -8.53
N TYR A 33 1.41 -6.83 -9.44
CA TYR A 33 2.44 -6.13 -10.19
C TYR A 33 1.89 -5.53 -11.49
N CYS A 34 2.39 -4.34 -11.81
CA CYS A 34 2.09 -3.66 -13.07
C CYS A 34 2.43 -4.54 -14.28
N GLY A 35 1.65 -4.40 -15.36
CA GLY A 35 1.85 -5.16 -16.61
C GLY A 35 0.93 -6.37 -16.76
N ASN A 36 0.28 -6.83 -15.67
CA ASN A 36 -0.61 -7.99 -15.69
C ASN A 36 -2.09 -7.66 -15.94
N GLN A 37 -2.38 -6.40 -16.26
CA GLN A 37 -3.75 -5.86 -16.41
C GLN A 37 -4.54 -6.51 -17.54
N ASN A 38 -3.84 -6.99 -18.57
CA ASN A 38 -4.42 -7.60 -19.77
C ASN A 38 -4.49 -9.13 -19.69
N LEU A 39 -4.10 -9.74 -18.56
CA LEU A 39 -4.15 -11.19 -18.39
C LEU A 39 -5.56 -11.64 -18.02
N ASP A 40 -5.91 -12.83 -18.52
CA ASP A 40 -7.19 -13.45 -18.20
C ASP A 40 -7.35 -13.63 -16.69
N GLY A 41 -8.53 -13.25 -16.19
CA GLY A 41 -8.85 -13.30 -14.75
C GLY A 41 -8.39 -12.09 -13.93
N PHE A 42 -7.64 -11.12 -14.49
CA PHE A 42 -7.25 -9.90 -13.76
C PHE A 42 -8.47 -9.11 -13.26
N ALA A 43 -9.51 -8.96 -14.10
CA ALA A 43 -10.73 -8.25 -13.72
C ALA A 43 -11.48 -8.89 -12.54
N ALA A 44 -11.57 -10.23 -12.54
CA ALA A 44 -12.19 -10.98 -11.45
C ALA A 44 -11.36 -10.90 -10.17
N TRP A 45 -10.03 -11.05 -10.30
CA TRP A 45 -9.10 -10.87 -9.20
C TRP A 45 -9.20 -9.47 -8.58
N ASN A 46 -9.19 -8.41 -9.39
CA ASN A 46 -9.23 -7.02 -8.92
C ASN A 46 -10.49 -6.72 -8.10
N LYS A 47 -11.63 -7.34 -8.47
CA LYS A 47 -12.88 -7.19 -7.71
C LYS A 47 -12.81 -7.85 -6.33
N ILE A 48 -12.14 -9.00 -6.22
CA ILE A 48 -12.02 -9.76 -4.98
C ILE A 48 -10.92 -9.17 -4.09
N SER A 49 -9.76 -8.87 -4.68
CA SER A 49 -8.56 -8.40 -3.97
C SER A 49 -8.78 -7.05 -3.31
N GLN A 50 -9.52 -6.13 -3.93
CA GLN A 50 -9.88 -4.84 -3.32
C GLN A 50 -10.61 -5.00 -1.98
N GLY A 51 -11.56 -5.94 -1.88
CA GLY A 51 -12.27 -6.20 -0.63
C GLY A 51 -11.34 -6.75 0.46
N ILE A 52 -10.47 -7.70 0.09
CA ILE A 52 -9.50 -8.31 1.00
C ILE A 52 -8.50 -7.28 1.52
N PHE A 53 -7.92 -6.46 0.63
CA PHE A 53 -6.90 -5.49 1.01
C PHE A 53 -7.47 -4.32 1.81
N ASN A 54 -8.67 -3.83 1.47
CA ASN A 54 -9.33 -2.79 2.25
C ASN A 54 -9.68 -3.25 3.66
N GLN A 55 -9.91 -4.55 3.87
CA GLN A 55 -10.22 -5.10 5.18
C GLN A 55 -8.96 -5.39 6.01
N LYS A 56 -7.86 -5.83 5.38
CA LYS A 56 -6.67 -6.34 6.08
C LYS A 56 -5.48 -5.38 6.10
N CYS A 57 -5.45 -4.40 5.20
CA CYS A 57 -4.30 -3.55 4.92
C CYS A 57 -4.68 -2.05 4.86
N SER A 58 -5.67 -1.61 5.65
CA SER A 58 -6.17 -0.23 5.62
C SER A 58 -5.19 0.81 6.21
N GLY A 59 -4.22 0.36 6.99
CA GLY A 59 -3.28 1.19 7.74
C GLY A 59 -3.88 1.85 8.99
N GLY A 60 -5.11 1.56 9.37
CA GLY A 60 -5.84 2.24 10.44
C GLY A 60 -5.97 1.43 11.74
N ASP A 61 -6.29 2.12 12.84
CA ASP A 61 -6.29 1.56 14.21
C ASP A 61 -7.42 0.55 14.52
N GLY A 62 -8.25 0.17 13.54
CA GLY A 62 -9.55 -0.43 13.82
C GLY A 62 -9.72 -1.92 13.55
N ASN A 63 -8.97 -2.54 12.63
CA ASN A 63 -9.22 -3.93 12.22
C ASN A 63 -8.12 -4.59 11.37
N ASP A 64 -6.96 -3.96 11.20
CA ASP A 64 -5.89 -4.56 10.42
C ASP A 64 -5.13 -5.58 11.26
N ASP A 65 -5.08 -6.83 10.80
CA ASP A 65 -4.21 -7.88 11.36
C ASP A 65 -2.70 -7.52 11.24
N PHE A 66 -2.36 -6.48 10.46
CA PHE A 66 -0.99 -6.12 10.10
C PHE A 66 -0.54 -4.79 10.73
N ASN A 67 0.61 -4.82 11.41
CA ASN A 67 1.18 -3.63 12.05
C ASN A 67 2.04 -2.81 11.07
N PHE A 68 1.56 -1.61 10.73
CA PHE A 68 2.25 -0.64 9.87
C PHE A 68 3.19 0.32 10.62
N GLY A 69 3.08 0.42 11.95
CA GLY A 69 3.90 1.29 12.79
C GLY A 69 3.94 2.74 12.29
N ILE A 70 5.14 3.30 12.17
CA ILE A 70 5.38 4.68 11.72
C ILE A 70 4.91 4.96 10.28
N TYR A 71 4.54 3.94 9.52
CA TYR A 71 4.06 4.06 8.14
C TYR A 71 2.54 4.12 8.03
N SER A 72 1.79 3.84 9.12
CA SER A 72 0.33 3.95 9.15
C SER A 72 -0.16 5.32 8.64
N GLN A 73 0.56 6.39 8.99
CA GLN A 73 0.27 7.74 8.51
C GLN A 73 0.36 7.88 6.98
N ALA A 74 1.27 7.15 6.32
CA ALA A 74 1.37 7.16 4.86
C ALA A 74 0.14 6.51 4.22
N LEU A 75 -0.31 5.37 4.77
CA LEU A 75 -1.46 4.64 4.24
C LEU A 75 -2.77 5.43 4.46
N THR A 76 -3.01 5.89 5.68
CA THR A 76 -4.22 6.64 6.05
C THR A 76 -4.32 8.00 5.35
N SER A 77 -3.19 8.65 5.05
CA SER A 77 -3.19 9.89 4.26
C SER A 77 -3.45 9.66 2.76
N GLY A 78 -3.45 8.41 2.29
CA GLY A 78 -3.63 8.06 0.89
C GLY A 78 -2.46 8.49 -0.02
N ILE A 79 -1.33 8.89 0.56
CA ILE A 79 -0.18 9.36 -0.23
C ILE A 79 0.46 8.23 -1.05
N VAL A 80 0.36 6.99 -0.56
CA VAL A 80 0.88 5.81 -1.24
C VAL A 80 0.10 5.53 -2.53
N SER A 81 -1.23 5.62 -2.47
CA SER A 81 -2.15 5.44 -3.61
C SER A 81 -2.25 6.65 -4.56
N SER A 82 -1.76 7.82 -4.15
CA SER A 82 -1.76 9.02 -4.99
C SER A 82 -0.98 8.79 -6.29
N ARG A 83 -1.42 9.40 -7.41
CA ARG A 83 -0.64 9.46 -8.65
C ARG A 83 0.01 10.83 -8.89
N LYS A 84 -0.23 11.79 -8.00
CA LYS A 84 0.26 13.16 -8.12
C LYS A 84 1.67 13.28 -7.55
N PHE A 85 2.67 13.42 -8.42
CA PHE A 85 4.08 13.50 -8.03
C PHE A 85 4.37 14.62 -7.01
N LEU A 86 3.89 15.83 -7.25
CA LEU A 86 4.10 16.98 -6.34
C LEU A 86 3.52 16.72 -4.95
N SER A 87 2.35 16.08 -4.88
CA SER A 87 1.73 15.74 -3.60
C SER A 87 2.61 14.77 -2.81
N LYS A 88 3.11 13.70 -3.45
CA LYS A 88 4.06 12.76 -2.84
C LYS A 88 5.31 13.47 -2.34
N TYR A 89 5.92 14.27 -3.21
CA TYR A 89 7.16 14.96 -2.92
C TYR A 89 7.04 15.91 -1.71
N CYS A 90 6.04 16.79 -1.71
CA CYS A 90 5.80 17.72 -0.60
C CYS A 90 5.48 16.98 0.71
N TYR A 91 4.75 15.88 0.65
CA TYR A 91 4.41 15.08 1.82
C TYR A 91 5.63 14.38 2.42
N CYS A 92 6.48 13.78 1.58
CA CYS A 92 7.72 13.14 2.03
C CYS A 92 8.69 14.17 2.63
N LEU A 93 8.77 15.36 2.01
CA LEU A 93 9.56 16.47 2.56
C LEU A 93 9.03 16.92 3.92
N TRP A 94 7.72 17.15 4.03
CA TRP A 94 7.06 17.53 5.28
C TRP A 94 7.36 16.53 6.40
N TRP A 95 7.14 15.24 6.13
CA TRP A 95 7.39 14.18 7.12
C TRP A 95 8.87 14.13 7.51
N GLY A 96 9.78 14.27 6.54
CA GLY A 96 11.22 14.33 6.82
C GLY A 96 11.65 15.55 7.64
N LEU A 97 11.04 16.72 7.41
CA LEU A 97 11.27 17.94 8.18
C LEU A 97 10.75 17.84 9.62
N GLN A 98 9.64 17.12 9.83
CA GLN A 98 9.04 16.93 11.16
C GLN A 98 9.89 16.02 12.08
N ASN A 99 10.74 15.17 11.50
CA ASN A 99 11.58 14.21 12.22
C ASN A 99 13.06 14.66 12.31
N LEU A 100 13.34 15.92 11.99
CA LEU A 100 14.62 16.60 12.15
C LEU A 100 14.59 17.46 13.42
#